data_AF-E2A2R5-F1
#
_entry.id   AF-E2A2R5-F1
#
_cell.length_a   1.000
_cell.length_b   1.000
_cell.length_c   1.000
_cell.angle_alpha   90.00
_cell.angle_beta   90.00
_cell.angle_gamma   90.00
#
_symmetry.space_group_name_H-M   'P 1'
#
loop_
_entity.id
_entity.type
_entity.pdbx_description
1 polymer ?
#
loop_
_entity_poly.entity_id
_entity_poly.type
_entity_poly.pdbx_seq_one_letter_code
_entity_poly.pdbx_strand_id
1 'polypeptide(L)'
;TEVVRLIKKRPSKNTAPGPDNIKSLVWKRVSGTVFGHLANIFTLCLRKGIFPKIWKRAILVLIPKGPISVPGEVKARPICLLDDIGKTLERIIADRINR
;
A
#
# COMPACT_ATOMS: atom_id res chain seq x y z
N THR A 1 8.86 -6.32 -15.13
CA THR A 1 8.93 -7.11 -13.88
C THR A 1 7.59 -7.08 -13.17
N GLU A 2 7.33 -8.02 -12.24
CA GLU A 2 6.09 -8.05 -11.43
C GLU A 2 5.82 -6.71 -10.73
N VAL A 3 6.88 -6.08 -10.23
CA VAL A 3 6.87 -4.75 -9.60
C VAL A 3 6.30 -3.68 -10.54
N VAL A 4 6.87 -3.52 -11.72
CA VAL A 4 6.43 -2.52 -12.72
C VAL A 4 4.97 -2.75 -13.09
N ARG A 5 4.60 -4.02 -13.35
CA ARG A 5 3.23 -4.39 -13.73
C ARG A 5 2.23 -3.99 -12.66
N LEU A 6 2.49 -4.31 -11.39
CA LEU A 6 1.56 -4.05 -10.29
C LEU A 6 1.43 -2.56 -9.97
N ILE A 7 2.54 -1.82 -9.98
CA ILE A 7 2.52 -0.38 -9.70
C ILE A 7 1.80 0.38 -10.83
N LYS A 8 2.12 0.08 -12.10
CA LYS A 8 1.52 0.80 -13.25
C LYS A 8 0.04 0.47 -13.45
N LYS A 9 -0.37 -0.77 -13.20
CA LYS A 9 -1.79 -1.19 -13.29
C LYS A 9 -2.66 -0.70 -12.14
N ARG A 10 -2.08 -0.16 -11.07
CA ARG A 10 -2.87 0.37 -9.95
C ARG A 10 -3.80 1.48 -10.46
N PRO A 11 -5.10 1.49 -10.14
CA PRO A 11 -5.99 2.57 -10.54
C PRO A 11 -5.48 3.90 -9.96
N SER A 12 -5.27 4.89 -10.82
CA SER A 12 -4.91 6.25 -10.41
C SER A 12 -6.18 6.99 -9.99
N LYS A 13 -6.77 6.56 -8.88
CA LYS A 13 -7.76 7.37 -8.17
C LYS A 13 -7.02 8.37 -7.29
N ASN A 14 -7.59 9.56 -7.08
CA ASN A 14 -7.10 10.56 -6.12
C ASN A 14 -7.29 10.04 -4.69
N THR A 15 -6.49 9.06 -4.32
CA THR A 15 -6.53 8.35 -3.03
C THR A 15 -5.54 8.98 -2.07
N ALA A 16 -5.87 8.93 -0.77
CA ALA A 16 -4.98 9.37 0.28
C ALA A 16 -3.71 8.49 0.32
N PRO A 17 -2.52 9.08 0.54
CA PRO A 17 -1.28 8.32 0.67
C PRO A 17 -1.22 7.58 2.01
N GLY A 18 -0.23 6.68 2.13
CA GLY A 18 0.14 6.09 3.42
C GLY A 18 1.01 7.04 4.26
N PRO A 19 1.61 6.53 5.35
CA PRO A 19 2.56 7.26 6.19
C PRO A 19 3.73 7.93 5.44
N ASP A 20 4.13 7.41 4.27
CA ASP A 20 5.19 8.00 3.44
C ASP A 20 4.78 9.29 2.72
N ASN A 21 3.50 9.66 2.73
CA ASN A 21 2.92 10.79 1.99
C ASN A 21 3.11 10.74 0.46
N ILE A 22 3.49 9.58 -0.11
CA ILE A 22 3.69 9.41 -1.54
C ILE A 22 2.41 8.90 -2.19
N LYS A 23 1.76 9.78 -2.96
CA LYS A 23 0.56 9.41 -3.73
C LYS A 23 0.89 8.42 -4.85
N SER A 24 -0.06 7.54 -5.15
CA SER A 24 0.07 6.54 -6.22
C SER A 24 0.42 7.13 -7.60
N LEU A 25 -0.01 8.36 -7.87
CA LEU A 25 0.33 9.08 -9.10
C LEU A 25 1.83 9.30 -9.27
N VAL A 26 2.56 9.56 -8.18
CA VAL A 26 4.01 9.73 -8.20
C VAL A 26 4.67 8.44 -8.68
N TRP A 27 4.28 7.31 -8.11
CA TRP A 27 4.78 5.98 -8.52
C TRP A 27 4.51 5.67 -9.99
N LYS A 28 3.47 6.22 -10.61
CA LYS A 28 3.26 6.08 -12.06
C LYS A 28 4.22 6.89 -12.92
N ARG A 29 4.82 7.96 -12.39
CA ARG A 29 5.74 8.85 -13.11
C ARG A 29 7.21 8.55 -12.85
N VAL A 30 7.50 7.78 -11.81
CA VAL A 30 8.86 7.36 -11.44
C VAL A 30 9.52 6.56 -12.58
N SER A 31 10.84 6.74 -12.71
CA SER A 31 11.69 6.11 -13.74
C SER A 31 11.83 4.60 -13.55
N GLY A 32 12.21 3.91 -14.64
CA GLY A 32 12.45 2.47 -14.65
C GLY A 32 13.50 2.01 -13.63
N THR A 33 14.55 2.82 -13.42
CA THR A 33 15.66 2.53 -12.51
C THR A 33 15.20 2.30 -11.07
N VAL A 34 14.27 3.13 -10.58
CA VAL A 34 13.72 2.99 -9.22
C VAL A 34 12.97 1.66 -9.07
N PHE A 35 12.26 1.20 -10.10
CA PHE A 35 11.62 -0.12 -10.06
C PHE A 35 12.62 -1.27 -10.03
N GLY A 36 13.81 -1.09 -10.62
CA GLY A 36 14.93 -2.02 -10.48
C GLY A 36 15.38 -2.14 -9.03
N HIS A 37 15.59 -1.01 -8.35
CA HIS A 37 15.95 -0.99 -6.92
C HIS A 37 14.85 -1.62 -6.05
N LEU A 38 13.58 -1.30 -6.29
CA LEU A 38 12.46 -1.90 -5.56
C LEU A 38 12.38 -3.42 -5.76
N ALA A 39 12.63 -3.92 -6.98
CA ALA A 39 12.65 -5.35 -7.25
C ALA A 39 13.78 -6.06 -6.47
N ASN A 40 14.95 -5.44 -6.37
CA ASN A 40 16.06 -5.98 -5.57
C ASN A 40 15.72 -6.01 -4.08
N ILE A 41 15.12 -4.94 -3.55
CA ILE A 41 14.67 -4.88 -2.15
C ILE A 41 13.62 -5.96 -1.87
N PHE A 42 12.61 -6.10 -2.74
CA PHE A 42 11.57 -7.12 -2.58
C PHE A 42 12.16 -8.53 -2.66
N THR A 43 13.10 -8.78 -3.56
CA THR A 43 13.81 -10.07 -3.66
C THR A 43 14.55 -10.38 -2.37
N LEU A 44 15.24 -9.40 -1.80
CA LEU A 44 15.93 -9.56 -0.51
C LEU A 44 14.94 -9.85 0.63
N CYS A 45 13.81 -9.15 0.66
CA CYS A 45 12.73 -9.37 1.63
C CYS A 45 12.22 -10.81 1.56
N LEU A 46 11.92 -11.30 0.36
CA LEU A 46 11.44 -12.67 0.13
C LEU A 46 12.50 -13.72 0.50
N ARG A 47 13.75 -13.54 0.07
CA ARG A 47 14.85 -14.47 0.38
C ARG A 47 15.13 -14.58 1.88
N LYS A 48 14.98 -13.48 2.62
CA LYS A 48 15.19 -13.44 4.07
C LYS A 48 13.94 -13.75 4.89
N GLY A 49 12.76 -13.86 4.27
CA GLY A 49 11.50 -13.99 4.98
C GLY A 49 11.15 -12.76 5.83
N ILE A 50 11.62 -11.56 5.44
CA ILE A 50 11.43 -10.33 6.19
C ILE A 50 10.43 -9.44 5.47
N PHE A 51 9.39 -9.01 6.20
CA PHE A 51 8.56 -7.89 5.79
C PHE A 51 9.00 -6.63 6.56
N PRO A 52 9.48 -5.57 5.88
CA PRO A 52 10.01 -4.37 6.53
C PRO A 52 9.02 -3.73 7.50
N LYS A 53 9.47 -3.43 8.73
CA LYS A 53 8.64 -2.80 9.78
C LYS A 53 8.02 -1.48 9.33
N ILE A 54 8.74 -0.71 8.52
CA ILE A 54 8.28 0.59 8.01
C ILE A 54 6.97 0.46 7.22
N TRP A 55 6.82 -0.60 6.43
CA TRP A 55 5.65 -0.89 5.61
C TRP A 55 4.51 -1.58 6.37
N LYS A 56 4.72 -1.94 7.64
CA LYS A 56 3.67 -2.44 8.55
C LYS A 56 2.93 -1.31 9.27
N ARG A 57 3.41 -0.07 9.14
CA ARG A 57 2.77 1.11 9.73
C ARG A 57 1.65 1.61 8.82
N ALA A 58 0.59 2.13 9.42
CA ALA A 58 -0.55 2.68 8.70
C ALA A 58 -1.06 3.95 9.37
N ILE A 59 -1.75 4.79 8.59
CA ILE A 59 -2.61 5.84 9.15
C ILE A 59 -4.00 5.22 9.38
N LEU A 60 -4.46 5.21 10.64
CA LEU A 60 -5.81 4.77 10.99
C LEU A 60 -6.79 5.92 10.72
N VAL A 61 -7.78 5.66 9.87
CA VAL A 61 -8.86 6.61 9.56
C VAL A 61 -10.20 5.96 9.92
N LEU A 62 -11.04 6.71 10.64
CA LEU A 62 -12.38 6.29 11.01
C LEU A 62 -13.40 6.90 10.04
N ILE A 63 -14.03 6.07 9.20
CA ILE A 63 -15.09 6.52 8.29
C ILE A 63 -16.45 6.36 8.97
N PRO A 64 -17.27 7.40 9.15
CA PRO A 64 -18.59 7.29 9.76
C PRO A 64 -19.52 6.31 9.01
N LYS A 65 -20.35 5.54 9.74
CA LYS A 65 -21.37 4.63 9.18
C LYS A 65 -22.74 5.30 8.96
N GLY A 66 -22.82 6.62 9.03
CA GLY A 66 -24.07 7.38 8.89
C GLY A 66 -24.01 8.66 9.72
N PRO A 67 -25.11 9.43 9.76
CA PRO A 67 -25.22 10.55 10.68
C PRO A 67 -25.12 10.07 12.13
N ILE A 68 -24.53 10.90 13.00
CA ILE A 68 -24.45 10.64 14.44
C ILE A 68 -25.83 10.99 15.02
N SER A 69 -26.61 9.96 15.35
CA SER A 69 -27.95 10.11 15.93
C SER A 69 -27.95 10.35 17.44
N VAL A 70 -26.89 9.91 18.14
CA VAL A 70 -26.78 9.99 19.60
C VAL A 70 -25.40 10.54 19.97
N PRO A 71 -25.30 11.54 20.87
CA PRO A 71 -24.02 12.00 21.40
C PRO A 71 -23.24 10.83 22.02
N GLY A 72 -22.00 10.61 21.56
CA GLY A 72 -21.12 9.53 22.04
C GLY A 72 -21.19 8.21 21.26
N GLU A 73 -22.16 8.02 20.36
CA GLU A 73 -22.21 6.82 19.52
C GLU A 73 -21.36 7.01 18.24
N VAL A 74 -20.17 6.39 18.20
CA VAL A 74 -19.31 6.40 17.00
C VAL A 74 -19.39 5.06 16.28
N LYS A 75 -20.40 4.89 15.43
CA LYS A 75 -20.42 3.79 14.45
C LYS A 75 -19.48 4.16 13.30
N ALA A 76 -18.27 3.61 13.28
CA ALA A 76 -17.28 3.85 12.23
C ALA A 76 -16.86 2.56 11.51
N ARG A 77 -16.32 2.72 10.30
CA ARG A 77 -15.52 1.73 9.58
C ARG A 77 -14.06 2.15 9.71
N PRO A 78 -13.24 1.46 10.52
CA PRO A 78 -11.82 1.73 10.55
C PRO A 78 -11.20 1.27 9.23
N ILE A 79 -10.33 2.09 8.66
CA ILE A 79 -9.47 1.72 7.53
C ILE A 79 -8.02 2.06 7.86
N CYS A 80 -7.10 1.25 7.36
CA CYS A 80 -5.65 1.46 7.49
C CYS A 80 -5.08 1.89 6.13
N LEU A 81 -4.60 3.13 6.04
CA LEU A 81 -3.88 3.61 4.87
C LEU A 81 -2.42 3.16 4.97
N LEU A 82 -2.06 2.13 4.21
CA LEU A 82 -0.68 1.63 4.10
C LEU A 82 0.08 2.34 2.98
N ASP A 83 1.42 2.27 3.04
CA ASP A 83 2.30 2.74 1.97
C ASP A 83 2.09 1.92 0.68
N ASP A 84 2.18 2.59 -0.46
CA ASP A 84 1.87 2.00 -1.75
C ASP A 84 2.85 0.88 -2.14
N ILE A 85 4.11 1.01 -1.71
CA ILE A 85 5.18 0.04 -1.93
C ILE A 85 4.98 -1.21 -1.06
N GLY A 86 4.60 -1.05 0.22
CA GLY A 86 4.29 -2.16 1.10
C GLY A 86 3.17 -3.05 0.55
N LYS A 87 2.05 -2.42 0.16
CA LYS A 87 0.93 -3.10 -0.52
C LYS A 87 1.36 -3.84 -1.80
N THR A 88 2.37 -3.31 -2.50
CA THR A 88 2.89 -3.97 -3.72
C THR A 88 3.59 -5.27 -3.37
N LEU A 89 4.43 -5.28 -2.34
CA LEU A 89 5.08 -6.51 -1.87
C LEU A 89 4.05 -7.54 -1.38
N GLU A 90 3.05 -7.11 -0.59
CA GLU A 90 1.94 -7.98 -0.16
C GLU A 90 1.24 -8.62 -1.36
N ARG A 91 0.93 -7.83 -2.39
CA ARG A 91 0.29 -8.33 -3.60
C ARG A 91 1.17 -9.32 -4.36
N ILE A 92 2.48 -9.10 -4.44
CA ILE A 92 3.42 -10.07 -5.04
C ILE A 92 3.37 -11.40 -4.29
N ILE A 93 3.41 -11.36 -2.95
CA ILE A 93 3.34 -12.56 -2.12
C ILE A 93 2.01 -13.30 -2.37
N ALA A 94 0.89 -12.58 -2.29
CA ALA A 94 -0.43 -13.16 -2.52
C ALA A 94 -0.57 -13.74 -3.94
N ASP A 95 -0.13 -13.02 -4.97
CA ASP A 95 -0.16 -13.50 -6.37
C ASP A 95 0.71 -14.74 -6.59
N ARG A 96 1.77 -14.96 -5.78
CA ARG A 96 2.63 -16.14 -5.89
C ARG A 96 2.10 -17.34 -5.12
N ILE A 97 1.40 -17.12 -4.00
CA ILE A 97 0.76 -18.18 -3.22
C ILE A 97 -0.48 -18.73 -3.93
N ASN A 98 -1.22 -17.87 -4.63
CA ASN A 98 -2.45 -18.24 -5.33
C ASN A 98 -2.22 -18.68 -6.80
N ARG A 99 -0.97 -18.99 -7.16
CA ARG A 99 -0.64 -19.69 -8.42
C ARG A 99 -0.55 -21.18 -8.12
#